data_AF-A0AAT9GSU0-F1
#
_entry.id   AF-A0AAT9GSU0-F1
#
_cell.length_a   1.000
_cell.length_b   1.000
_cell.length_c   1.000
_cell.angle_alpha   90.00
_cell.angle_beta   90.00
_cell.angle_gamma   90.00
#
_symmetry.space_group_name_H-M   'P 1'
#
loop_
_entity.id
_entity.type
_entity.pdbx_description
1 polymer ?
#
loop_
_entity_poly.entity_id
_entity_poly.type
_entity_poly.pdbx_seq_one_letter_code
_entity_poly.pdbx_strand_id
1 'polypeptide(L)'
;MNSHVYLAKHLLELSKNSSDNIIKLQALLRCVEELAIYKYKIDDSMENYQKITINFIKNDKELYDLYSIVLDLIFYYLLGGENINVSEIEEKINEKINQIKEI
;
A
#
# COMPACT_ATOMS: atom_id res chain seq x y z
N MET A 1 -11.17 13.15 -8.90
CA MET A 1 -10.27 12.09 -8.42
C MET A 1 -10.86 11.46 -7.16
N ASN A 2 -11.00 10.13 -7.10
CA ASN A 2 -11.45 9.43 -5.89
C ASN A 2 -10.46 9.68 -4.74
N SER A 3 -10.95 9.93 -3.52
CA SER A 3 -10.15 10.30 -2.34
C SER A 3 -9.11 9.24 -1.98
N HIS A 4 -9.43 7.96 -2.10
CA HIS A 4 -8.51 6.86 -1.80
C HIS A 4 -7.40 6.75 -2.84
N VAL A 5 -7.72 6.97 -4.13
CA VAL A 5 -6.70 7.01 -5.20
C VAL A 5 -5.78 8.23 -5.03
N TYR A 6 -6.34 9.37 -4.65
CA TYR A 6 -5.58 10.57 -4.31
C TYR A 6 -4.61 10.31 -3.16
N LEU A 7 -5.11 9.70 -2.07
CA LEU A 7 -4.29 9.37 -0.91
C LEU A 7 -3.22 8.33 -1.24
N ALA A 8 -3.54 7.29 -2.01
CA ALA A 8 -2.58 6.30 -2.47
C ALA A 8 -1.42 6.94 -3.26
N LYS A 9 -1.71 7.89 -4.16
CA LYS A 9 -0.69 8.65 -4.91
C LYS A 9 0.26 9.39 -3.97
N HIS A 10 -0.27 10.11 -2.99
CA HIS A 10 0.56 10.87 -2.04
C HIS A 10 1.33 9.99 -1.07
N LEU A 11 0.79 8.84 -0.66
CA LEU A 11 1.52 7.86 0.14
C LEU A 11 2.69 7.25 -0.63
N LEU A 12 2.50 6.94 -1.91
CA LEU A 12 3.60 6.48 -2.76
C LEU A 12 4.68 7.56 -2.92
N GLU A 13 4.29 8.82 -3.11
CA GLU A 13 5.22 9.95 -3.16
C GLU A 13 5.97 10.15 -1.83
N LEU A 14 5.28 10.00 -0.70
CA LEU A 14 5.88 10.06 0.62
C LEU A 14 6.93 8.95 0.81
N SER A 15 6.65 7.73 0.33
CA SER A 15 7.64 6.64 0.36
C SER A 15 8.90 7.02 -0.43
N LYS A 16 8.74 7.48 -1.66
CA LYS A 16 9.87 7.81 -2.55
C LYS A 16 10.77 8.91 -1.98
N ASN A 17 10.19 9.86 -1.25
CA ASN A 17 10.89 11.05 -0.77
C ASN A 17 11.36 10.94 0.69
N SER A 18 10.90 9.95 1.45
CA SER A 18 11.32 9.77 2.83
C SER A 18 12.75 9.22 2.91
N SER A 19 13.55 9.71 3.85
CA SER A 19 14.83 9.08 4.22
C SER A 19 14.66 7.99 5.30
N ASP A 20 13.55 8.02 6.04
CA ASP A 20 13.24 7.10 7.13
C ASP A 20 12.54 5.83 6.58
N ASN A 21 13.17 4.67 6.79
CA ASN A 21 12.70 3.37 6.31
C ASN A 21 11.36 2.95 6.92
N ILE A 22 11.06 3.31 8.18
CA ILE A 22 9.75 3.03 8.79
C ILE A 22 8.68 3.82 8.05
N ILE A 23 8.92 5.11 7.81
CA ILE A 23 7.97 5.97 7.10
C ILE A 23 7.74 5.45 5.67
N LYS A 24 8.81 5.05 4.96
CA LYS A 24 8.70 4.45 3.61
C LYS A 24 7.77 3.25 3.61
N LEU A 25 8.08 2.27 4.47
CA LEU A 25 7.37 1.00 4.51
C LEU A 25 5.92 1.17 4.98
N GLN A 26 5.67 2.00 5.98
CA GLN A 26 4.31 2.30 6.42
C GLN A 26 3.50 3.00 5.33
N ALA A 27 4.11 3.94 4.61
CA ALA A 27 3.45 4.62 3.50
C ALA A 27 3.07 3.64 2.37
N LEU A 28 3.97 2.71 2.01
CA LEU A 28 3.68 1.68 1.02
C LEU A 28 2.58 0.72 1.48
N LEU A 29 2.60 0.29 2.74
CA LEU A 29 1.58 -0.58 3.30
C LEU A 29 0.20 0.07 3.23
N ARG A 30 0.10 1.33 3.67
CA ARG A 30 -1.12 2.14 3.57
C ARG A 30 -1.54 2.37 2.13
N CYS A 31 -0.59 2.57 1.21
CA CYS A 31 -0.90 2.75 -0.21
C CYS A 31 -1.65 1.52 -0.78
N VAL A 32 -1.21 0.30 -0.44
CA VAL A 32 -1.89 -0.93 -0.85
C VAL A 32 -3.29 -1.04 -0.22
N GLU A 33 -3.45 -0.62 1.04
CA GLU A 33 -4.77 -0.59 1.72
C GLU A 33 -5.74 0.38 1.03
N GLU A 34 -5.30 1.59 0.70
CA GLU A 34 -6.12 2.58 -0.02
C GLU A 34 -6.53 2.08 -1.41
N LEU A 35 -5.62 1.41 -2.13
CA LEU A 35 -5.93 0.76 -3.40
C LEU A 35 -7.01 -0.32 -3.24
N ALA A 36 -6.96 -1.11 -2.17
CA ALA A 36 -7.97 -2.12 -1.87
C ALA A 36 -9.33 -1.47 -1.56
N ILE A 37 -9.35 -0.44 -0.71
CA ILE A 37 -10.57 0.31 -0.37
C ILE A 37 -11.22 0.86 -1.63
N TYR A 38 -10.44 1.48 -2.51
CA TYR A 38 -10.92 1.97 -3.80
C TYR A 38 -11.47 0.85 -4.69
N LYS A 39 -10.66 -0.19 -4.95
CA LYS A 39 -10.98 -1.27 -5.89
C LYS A 39 -12.26 -2.01 -5.50
N TYR A 40 -12.45 -2.25 -4.20
CA TYR A 40 -13.57 -3.00 -3.66
C TYR A 40 -14.72 -2.12 -3.13
N LYS A 41 -14.59 -0.78 -3.25
CA LYS A 41 -15.58 0.19 -2.77
C LYS A 41 -15.96 -0.06 -1.31
N ILE A 42 -14.96 -0.26 -0.47
CA ILE A 42 -15.14 -0.51 0.96
C ILE A 42 -15.59 0.80 1.61
N ASP A 43 -16.65 0.75 2.41
CA ASP A 43 -17.07 1.88 3.23
C ASP A 43 -16.17 1.95 4.47
N ASP A 44 -15.30 2.96 4.49
CA ASP A 44 -14.31 3.20 5.55
C ASP A 44 -14.92 3.83 6.82
N SER A 45 -16.21 4.17 6.80
CA SER A 45 -16.97 4.57 7.98
C SER A 45 -17.50 3.38 8.79
N MET A 46 -17.48 2.17 8.22
CA MET A 46 -17.98 0.97 8.87
C MET A 46 -17.10 0.52 10.04
N GLU A 47 -17.75 0.03 11.10
CA GLU A 47 -17.06 -0.69 12.16
C GLU A 47 -16.34 -1.91 11.55
N ASN A 48 -15.05 -2.08 11.86
CA ASN A 48 -14.18 -3.12 11.32
C ASN A 48 -13.78 -3.00 9.84
N TYR A 49 -13.90 -1.83 9.20
CA TYR A 49 -13.49 -1.66 7.81
C TYR A 49 -12.05 -2.16 7.56
N GLN A 50 -11.12 -1.94 8.49
CA GLN A 50 -9.73 -2.41 8.39
C GLN A 50 -9.63 -3.93 8.25
N LYS A 51 -10.41 -4.68 9.02
CA LYS A 51 -10.45 -6.15 8.94
C LYS A 51 -11.03 -6.61 7.59
N ILE A 52 -12.03 -5.89 7.10
CA ILE A 52 -12.64 -6.13 5.79
C ILE A 52 -11.61 -5.87 4.68
N THR A 53 -10.91 -4.75 4.73
CA THR A 53 -9.82 -4.39 3.80
C THR A 53 -8.75 -5.47 3.74
N ILE A 54 -8.25 -5.93 4.90
CA ILE A 54 -7.25 -7.01 4.94
C ILE A 54 -7.80 -8.31 4.33
N ASN A 55 -9.07 -8.65 4.58
CA ASN A 55 -9.68 -9.84 3.97
C ASN A 55 -9.77 -9.72 2.46
N PHE A 56 -10.11 -8.56 1.91
CA PHE A 56 -10.08 -8.34 0.46
C PHE A 56 -8.67 -8.46 -0.10
N ILE A 57 -7.68 -7.83 0.56
CA ILE A 57 -6.27 -7.94 0.16
C ILE A 57 -5.84 -9.41 0.11
N LYS A 58 -6.14 -10.22 1.14
CA LYS A 58 -5.79 -11.65 1.18
C LYS A 58 -6.38 -12.48 0.04
N ASN A 59 -7.54 -12.08 -0.48
CA ASN A 59 -8.22 -12.78 -1.57
C ASN A 59 -7.85 -12.24 -2.96
N ASP A 60 -7.14 -11.10 -3.03
CA ASP A 60 -6.62 -10.52 -4.25
C ASP A 60 -5.15 -10.86 -4.39
N LYS A 61 -4.81 -11.77 -5.32
CA LYS A 61 -3.44 -12.23 -5.50
C LYS A 61 -2.44 -11.07 -5.68
N GLU A 62 -2.78 -10.08 -6.51
CA GLU A 62 -1.85 -9.02 -6.84
C GLU A 62 -1.67 -8.03 -5.69
N LEU A 63 -2.74 -7.71 -4.95
CA LEU A 63 -2.63 -6.86 -3.76
C LEU A 63 -1.96 -7.60 -2.60
N TYR A 64 -2.23 -8.90 -2.45
CA TYR A 64 -1.60 -9.74 -1.43
C TYR A 64 -0.10 -9.85 -1.64
N ASP A 65 0.36 -10.09 -2.87
CA ASP A 65 1.78 -10.17 -3.19
C ASP A 65 2.50 -8.86 -2.82
N LEU A 66 1.90 -7.70 -3.11
CA LEU A 66 2.46 -6.41 -2.70
C LEU A 66 2.44 -6.20 -1.19
N TYR A 67 1.32 -6.49 -0.54
CA TYR A 67 1.13 -6.29 0.90
C TYR A 67 2.07 -7.18 1.72
N SER A 68 2.22 -8.45 1.33
CA SER A 68 3.09 -9.41 2.00
C SER A 68 4.55 -9.02 1.92
N ILE A 69 5.04 -8.62 0.73
CA ILE A 69 6.43 -8.16 0.58
C ILE A 69 6.72 -6.94 1.46
N VAL A 70 5.79 -5.97 1.53
CA VAL A 70 5.97 -4.80 2.39
C VAL A 70 6.01 -5.21 3.87
N LEU A 71 5.14 -6.14 4.31
CA LEU A 71 5.18 -6.68 5.67
C LEU A 71 6.49 -7.40 5.98
N ASP A 72 6.99 -8.23 5.06
CA ASP A 72 8.25 -8.94 5.23
C ASP A 72 9.42 -7.95 5.38
N LEU A 73 9.41 -6.85 4.63
CA LEU A 73 10.41 -5.78 4.77
C LEU A 73 10.28 -5.03 6.10
N ILE A 74 9.06 -4.81 6.60
CA ILE A 74 8.84 -4.25 7.94
C ILE A 74 9.44 -5.18 9.00
N PHE A 75 9.19 -6.48 8.93
CA PHE A 75 9.78 -7.44 9.86
C PHE A 75 11.30 -7.48 9.75
N TYR A 76 11.83 -7.49 8.53
CA TYR A 76 13.27 -7.45 8.28
C TYR A 76 13.93 -6.23 8.95
N TYR A 77 13.33 -5.05 8.80
CA TYR A 77 13.82 -3.82 9.43
C TYR A 77 13.78 -3.89 10.96
N LEU A 78 12.66 -4.36 11.52
CA LEU A 78 12.50 -4.50 12.97
C LEU A 78 13.49 -5.50 13.58
N LEU A 79 13.97 -6.45 12.80
CA LEU A 79 15.02 -7.41 13.19
C LEU A 79 16.45 -6.87 13.01
N GLY A 80 16.61 -5.59 12.67
CA GLY A 80 17.92 -4.93 12.52
C GLY A 80 18.47 -4.94 11.10
N GLY A 81 17.66 -5.27 10.09
CA GLY A 81 18.04 -5.13 8.69
C GLY A 81 18.08 -3.66 8.25
N GLU A 82 19.21 -3.17 7.72
CA GLU A 82 19.37 -1.74 7.42
C GLU A 82 19.15 -1.39 5.94
N ASN A 83 19.42 -2.34 5.03
CA ASN A 83 19.36 -2.13 3.58
C ASN A 83 17.99 -2.52 3.01
N ILE A 84 17.02 -1.62 3.11
CA ILE A 84 15.70 -1.81 2.52
C ILE A 84 15.69 -1.23 1.11
N ASN A 85 15.47 -2.09 0.12
CA ASN A 85 15.17 -1.66 -1.24
C ASN A 85 13.69 -1.91 -1.55
N VAL A 86 12.96 -0.84 -1.88
CA VAL A 86 11.53 -0.86 -2.21
C VAL A 86 11.23 -0.42 -3.65
N SER A 87 12.25 -0.18 -4.49
CA SER A 87 12.06 0.40 -5.82
C SER A 87 11.11 -0.41 -6.71
N GLU A 88 11.25 -1.74 -6.71
CA GLU A 88 10.37 -2.62 -7.49
C GLU A 88 8.93 -2.62 -6.97
N ILE A 89 8.73 -2.45 -5.66
CA ILE A 89 7.40 -2.38 -5.04
C ILE A 89 6.75 -1.05 -5.40
N GLU A 90 7.50 0.04 -5.29
CA GLU A 90 7.06 1.38 -5.67
C GLU A 90 6.65 1.47 -7.14
N GLU A 91 7.40 0.81 -8.03
CA GLU A 91 7.08 0.76 -9.45
C GLU A 91 5.78 -0.03 -9.71
N LYS A 92 5.63 -1.22 -9.13
CA LYS A 92 4.40 -2.01 -9.27
C LYS A 92 3.16 -1.29 -8.71
N ILE A 93 3.30 -0.60 -7.57
CA ILE A 93 2.22 0.22 -7.01
C ILE A 93 1.90 1.40 -7.93
N ASN A 94 2.91 2.06 -8.49
CA ASN A 94 2.73 3.15 -9.44
C ASN A 94 1.96 2.70 -10.70
N GLU A 95 2.32 1.55 -11.28
CA GLU A 95 1.62 0.97 -12.42
C GLU A 95 0.13 0.74 -12.11
N LYS A 96 -0.17 0.16 -10.94
CA LYS A 96 -1.54 -0.08 -10.49
C LYS A 96 -2.33 1.21 -10.35
N ILE A 97 -1.75 2.24 -9.74
CA ILE A 97 -2.37 3.55 -9.63
C ILE A 97 -2.69 4.13 -11.01
N ASN A 98 -1.78 4.01 -11.97
CA ASN A 98 -1.94 4.58 -13.31
C ASN A 98 -2.95 3.82 -14.19
N GLN A 99 -3.20 2.53 -13.90
CA GLN A 99 -4.23 1.74 -14.57
C GLN A 99 -5.67 2.12 -14.13
N ILE A 100 -5.81 2.87 -13.04
CA ILE A 100 -7.10 3.35 -12.57
C ILE A 100 -7.58 4.44 -13.53
N LYS A 101 -8.53 4.08 -14.41
CA LYS A 101 -9.24 5.04 -15.25
C LYS A 101 -10.05 5.95 -14.32
N GLU A 102 -9.69 7.23 -14.28
CA GLU A 102 -10.51 8.26 -13.66
C GLU A 102 -11.80 8.36 -14.49
N ILE A 103 -12.90 7.81 -13.96
CA ILE A 103 -14.27 7.98 -14.48
C ILE A 103 -14.86 9.23 -13.84
#